data_AF-A0A5M9ZUY8-F1
#
_entry.id   AF-A0A5M9ZUY8-F1
#
_cell.length_a   1.000
_cell.length_b   1.000
_cell.length_c   1.000
_cell.angle_alpha   90.00
_cell.angle_beta   90.00
_cell.angle_gamma   90.00
#
_symmetry.space_group_name_H-M   'P 1'
#
loop_
_entity.id
_entity.type
_entity.pdbx_description
1 polymer ?
#
loop_
_entity_poly.entity_id
_entity_poly.type
_entity_poly.pdbx_seq_one_letter_code
_entity_poly.pdbx_strand_id
1 'polypeptide(L)'
;MKPYSVEVFCDVFQNLKKGEQPQPDFIRISVNPDHWWPDSCWTAILHLADKTQQNCLFADYDTFQRFKRQVETKIHLSGVVSDWAEWLDPKGGDIRKLFAYLLANPKPVAGRPPESVCPRCETPIWQQAGMRRMEIDAAYQARPLPVYCLTCGQRFKHETGRIAYQATSSAREAHRIAKALELASSQPTLQESELAAV
;
A
#
# COMPACT_ATOMS: atom_id res chain seq x y z
N MET A 1 6.44 -15.37 15.35
CA MET A 1 5.79 -14.08 15.00
C MET A 1 4.83 -14.34 13.85
N LYS A 2 3.60 -13.81 13.89
CA LYS A 2 2.58 -14.10 12.86
C LYS A 2 2.94 -13.35 11.56
N PRO A 3 2.92 -14.02 10.39
CA PRO A 3 3.09 -13.34 9.12
C PRO A 3 1.96 -12.34 8.90
N TYR A 4 2.26 -11.20 8.29
CA TYR A 4 1.25 -10.22 7.88
C TYR A 4 0.83 -10.56 6.46
N SER A 5 -0.46 -10.43 6.14
CA SER A 5 -0.92 -10.55 4.76
C SER A 5 -1.09 -9.14 4.20
N VAL A 6 -0.47 -8.88 3.05
CA VAL A 6 -0.74 -7.69 2.24
C VAL A 6 -1.60 -8.15 1.08
N GLU A 7 -2.72 -7.44 0.91
CA GLU A 7 -3.75 -7.76 -0.06
C GLU A 7 -3.95 -6.54 -0.95
N VAL A 8 -4.04 -6.78 -2.25
CA VAL A 8 -4.53 -5.80 -3.21
C VAL A 8 -5.75 -6.38 -3.89
N PHE A 9 -6.82 -5.60 -3.90
CA PHE A 9 -8.02 -5.91 -4.64
C PHE A 9 -7.78 -5.62 -6.12
N CYS A 10 -8.19 -6.55 -6.97
CA CYS A 10 -8.03 -6.42 -8.39
C CYS A 10 -9.38 -6.57 -9.11
N ASP A 11 -9.87 -5.50 -9.72
CA ASP A 11 -11.04 -5.59 -10.58
C ASP A 11 -10.63 -6.29 -11.88
N VAL A 12 -11.27 -7.42 -12.20
CA VAL A 12 -10.98 -8.20 -13.41
C VAL A 12 -12.18 -8.15 -14.33
N PHE A 13 -12.03 -7.49 -15.47
CA PHE A 13 -13.07 -7.42 -16.48
C PHE A 13 -12.92 -8.64 -17.39
N GLN A 14 -13.66 -9.71 -17.09
CA GLN A 14 -13.90 -10.76 -18.09
C GLN A 14 -14.65 -10.16 -19.28
N ASN A 15 -14.51 -10.77 -20.45
CA ASN A 15 -15.36 -10.61 -21.63
C ASN A 15 -16.85 -10.47 -21.25
N LEU A 16 -17.29 -9.26 -20.90
CA LEU A 16 -18.63 -9.01 -20.41
C LEU A 16 -19.59 -9.31 -21.56
N LYS A 17 -20.38 -10.37 -21.42
CA LYS A 17 -21.62 -10.45 -22.21
C LYS A 17 -22.45 -9.23 -21.82
N LYS A 18 -23.16 -8.66 -22.79
CA LYS A 18 -23.97 -7.46 -22.60
C LYS A 18 -24.93 -7.65 -21.39
N GLY A 19 -24.61 -7.04 -20.25
CA GLY A 19 -25.41 -7.12 -19.01
C GLY A 19 -24.75 -7.78 -17.79
N GLU A 20 -23.59 -8.41 -17.92
CA GLU A 20 -22.85 -8.93 -16.74
C GLU A 20 -22.00 -7.84 -16.07
N GLN A 21 -21.82 -7.95 -14.75
CA GLN A 21 -20.91 -7.09 -13.99
C GLN A 21 -19.58 -7.82 -13.72
N PRO A 22 -18.44 -7.11 -13.72
CA PRO A 22 -17.15 -7.69 -13.35
C PRO A 22 -17.21 -8.28 -11.94
N GLN A 23 -16.61 -9.45 -11.72
CA GLN A 23 -16.39 -9.95 -10.36
C GLN A 23 -15.00 -9.52 -9.89
N PRO A 24 -14.88 -8.81 -8.76
CA PRO A 24 -13.59 -8.49 -8.19
C PRO A 24 -12.91 -9.77 -7.69
N ASP A 25 -11.62 -9.96 -8.03
CA ASP A 25 -10.76 -10.99 -7.43
C ASP A 25 -9.60 -10.30 -6.70
N PHE A 26 -8.92 -10.99 -5.79
CA PHE A 26 -7.84 -10.43 -5.00
C PHE A 26 -6.52 -11.14 -5.27
N ILE A 27 -5.42 -10.39 -5.14
CA ILE A 27 -4.07 -10.95 -5.10
C ILE A 27 -3.56 -10.79 -3.67
N ARG A 28 -3.14 -11.89 -3.06
CA ARG A 28 -2.67 -11.89 -1.66
C ARG A 28 -1.25 -12.39 -1.56
N ILE A 29 -0.39 -11.58 -0.96
CA ILE A 29 0.97 -12.01 -0.59
C ILE A 29 1.10 -12.08 0.93
N SER A 30 1.74 -13.13 1.42
CA SER A 30 2.21 -13.20 2.80
C SER A 30 3.53 -12.47 2.90
N VAL A 31 3.70 -11.53 3.83
CA VAL A 31 4.93 -10.76 4.02
C VAL A 31 5.36 -10.76 5.48
N ASN A 32 6.67 -10.66 5.68
CA ASN A 32 7.26 -10.38 6.96
C ASN A 32 7.44 -8.86 7.12
N PRO A 33 6.75 -8.21 8.08
CA PRO A 33 6.84 -6.76 8.28
C PRO A 33 8.19 -6.31 8.86
N ASP A 34 9.02 -7.24 9.35
CA ASP A 34 10.31 -7.00 10.01
C ASP A 34 11.49 -7.30 9.08
N HIS A 35 11.22 -7.94 7.93
CA HIS A 35 12.22 -8.27 6.93
C HIS A 35 11.89 -7.57 5.62
N TRP A 36 12.72 -6.61 5.21
CA TRP A 36 12.41 -5.77 4.05
C TRP A 36 12.66 -6.48 2.72
N TRP A 37 13.57 -7.44 2.63
CA TRP A 37 13.87 -8.14 1.37
C TRP A 37 13.34 -9.58 1.39
N PRO A 38 12.74 -10.11 0.32
CA PRO A 38 12.27 -9.43 -0.89
C PRO A 38 10.87 -8.81 -0.71
N ASP A 39 10.29 -8.86 0.50
CA ASP A 39 8.88 -8.56 0.73
C ASP A 39 8.47 -7.10 0.46
N SER A 40 9.37 -6.14 0.68
CA SER A 40 9.12 -4.75 0.29
C SER A 40 8.99 -4.60 -1.23
N CYS A 41 9.72 -5.39 -2.02
CA CYS A 41 9.61 -5.37 -3.47
C CYS A 41 8.30 -6.00 -3.95
N TRP A 42 7.87 -7.10 -3.35
CA TRP A 42 6.57 -7.71 -3.67
C TRP A 42 5.39 -6.80 -3.30
N THR A 43 5.48 -6.12 -2.14
CA THR A 43 4.52 -5.08 -1.74
C THR A 43 4.49 -3.94 -2.77
N ALA A 44 5.66 -3.52 -3.27
CA ALA A 44 5.76 -2.48 -4.28
C ALA A 44 5.20 -2.92 -5.65
N ILE A 45 5.34 -4.18 -6.04
CA ILE A 45 4.69 -4.74 -7.24
C ILE A 45 3.18 -4.65 -7.11
N LEU A 46 2.61 -5.10 -5.99
CA LEU A 46 1.17 -5.00 -5.74
C LEU A 46 0.66 -3.56 -5.76
N HIS A 47 1.41 -2.64 -5.18
CA HIS A 47 1.08 -1.21 -5.21
C HIS A 47 1.10 -0.63 -6.64
N LEU A 48 2.06 -1.03 -7.46
CA LEU A 48 2.10 -0.63 -8.86
C LEU A 48 0.90 -1.21 -9.62
N ALA A 49 0.61 -2.50 -9.41
CA ALA A 49 -0.56 -3.18 -9.95
C ALA A 49 -1.89 -2.47 -9.58
N ASP A 50 -2.08 -2.09 -8.32
CA ASP A 50 -3.26 -1.35 -7.85
C ASP A 50 -3.41 0.02 -8.55
N LYS A 51 -2.30 0.78 -8.62
CA LYS A 51 -2.29 2.08 -9.29
C LYS A 51 -2.54 1.98 -10.79
N THR A 52 -2.08 0.90 -11.41
CA THR A 52 -2.28 0.69 -12.85
C THR A 52 -3.69 0.22 -13.11
N GLN A 53 -4.32 -0.58 -12.26
CA GLN A 53 -5.74 -0.92 -12.38
C GLN A 53 -6.66 0.30 -12.43
N GLN A 54 -6.40 1.32 -11.61
CA GLN A 54 -7.16 2.59 -11.68
C GLN A 54 -7.09 3.26 -13.06
N ASN A 55 -6.15 2.84 -13.93
CA ASN A 55 -5.91 3.41 -15.25
C ASN A 55 -5.93 2.39 -16.42
N CYS A 56 -5.80 1.08 -16.17
CA CYS A 56 -5.55 0.01 -17.14
C CYS A 56 -5.97 -1.36 -16.55
N LEU A 57 -7.09 -1.91 -17.00
CA LEU A 57 -7.62 -3.20 -16.56
C LEU A 57 -6.90 -4.36 -17.27
N PHE A 58 -6.86 -5.55 -16.64
CA PHE A 58 -6.44 -6.76 -17.35
C PHE A 58 -7.37 -7.02 -18.54
N ALA A 59 -6.78 -7.36 -19.69
CA ALA A 59 -7.53 -7.61 -20.93
C ALA A 59 -8.41 -8.87 -20.84
N ASP A 60 -7.96 -9.88 -20.08
CA ASP A 60 -8.66 -11.14 -19.89
C ASP A 60 -8.26 -11.82 -18.56
N TYR A 61 -9.07 -12.81 -18.15
CA TYR A 61 -8.91 -13.51 -16.88
C TYR A 61 -7.71 -14.45 -16.83
N ASP A 62 -7.33 -15.07 -17.95
CA ASP A 62 -6.18 -15.98 -17.99
C ASP A 62 -4.88 -15.21 -17.79
N THR A 63 -4.79 -14.02 -18.39
CA THR A 63 -3.70 -13.06 -18.19
C THR A 63 -3.63 -12.63 -16.72
N PHE A 64 -4.76 -12.29 -16.10
CA PHE A 64 -4.81 -11.99 -14.65
C PHE A 64 -4.34 -13.18 -13.80
N GLN A 65 -4.82 -14.39 -14.08
CA GLN A 65 -4.43 -15.60 -13.32
C GLN A 65 -2.94 -15.93 -13.48
N ARG A 66 -2.35 -15.66 -14.64
CA ARG A 66 -0.89 -15.80 -14.83
C ARG A 66 -0.14 -14.81 -13.94
N PHE A 67 -0.54 -13.54 -13.91
CA PHE A 67 0.08 -12.53 -13.05
C PHE A 67 -0.08 -12.89 -11.56
N LYS A 68 -1.31 -13.16 -11.14
CA LYS A 68 -1.66 -13.58 -9.78
C LYS A 68 -0.79 -14.74 -9.33
N ARG A 69 -0.70 -15.81 -10.12
CA ARG A 69 0.15 -16.96 -9.81
C ARG A 69 1.62 -16.58 -9.61
N GLN A 70 2.21 -15.78 -10.50
CA GLN A 70 3.62 -15.40 -10.36
C GLN A 70 3.88 -14.54 -9.12
N VAL A 71 2.95 -13.65 -8.77
CA VAL A 71 3.07 -12.77 -7.60
C VAL A 71 2.84 -13.52 -6.29
N GLU A 72 1.79 -14.33 -6.20
CA GLU A 72 1.45 -15.08 -4.97
C GLU A 72 2.51 -16.14 -4.65
N THR A 73 3.07 -16.78 -5.68
CA THR A 73 4.13 -17.77 -5.51
C THR A 73 5.52 -17.16 -5.29
N LYS A 74 5.70 -15.87 -5.60
CA LYS A 74 6.96 -15.12 -5.46
C LYS A 74 8.17 -15.75 -6.19
N ILE A 75 7.93 -16.51 -7.26
CA ILE A 75 8.95 -17.43 -7.80
C ILE A 75 10.14 -16.69 -8.44
N HIS A 76 9.96 -15.52 -9.08
CA HIS A 76 11.08 -14.69 -9.56
C HIS A 76 10.70 -13.21 -9.69
N LEU A 77 11.32 -12.33 -8.88
CA LEU A 77 11.06 -10.89 -8.92
C LEU A 77 11.38 -10.27 -10.29
N SER A 78 12.55 -10.59 -10.86
CA SER A 78 12.97 -10.07 -12.16
C SER A 78 12.11 -10.58 -13.32
N GLY A 79 11.68 -11.84 -13.24
CA GLY A 79 10.75 -12.44 -14.20
C GLY A 79 9.42 -11.69 -14.22
N VAL A 80 8.84 -11.41 -13.04
CA VAL A 80 7.60 -10.63 -12.95
C VAL A 80 7.77 -9.21 -13.50
N VAL A 81 8.86 -8.53 -13.15
CA VAL A 81 9.09 -7.17 -13.66
C VAL A 81 9.24 -7.15 -15.18
N SER A 82 9.90 -8.16 -15.75
CA SER A 82 10.08 -8.26 -17.21
C SER A 82 8.80 -8.66 -17.93
N ASP A 83 8.09 -9.68 -17.45
CA ASP A 83 6.87 -10.21 -18.05
C ASP A 83 5.73 -9.17 -18.05
N TRP A 84 5.70 -8.32 -17.02
CA TRP A 84 4.59 -7.39 -16.76
C TRP A 84 5.01 -5.92 -16.83
N ALA A 85 6.13 -5.61 -17.49
CA ALA A 85 6.71 -4.27 -17.50
C ALA A 85 5.72 -3.21 -18.02
N GLU A 86 5.11 -3.47 -19.18
CA GLU A 86 4.15 -2.57 -19.82
C GLU A 86 2.92 -2.31 -18.95
N TRP A 87 2.51 -3.31 -18.18
CA TRP A 87 1.35 -3.20 -17.30
C TRP A 87 1.68 -2.46 -16.00
N LEU A 88 2.85 -2.71 -15.42
CA LEU A 88 3.32 -2.03 -14.20
C LEU A 88 3.77 -0.58 -14.46
N ASP A 89 4.16 -0.25 -15.70
CA ASP A 89 4.43 1.12 -16.16
C ASP A 89 3.77 1.40 -17.52
N PRO A 90 2.48 1.80 -17.54
CA PRO A 90 1.74 2.08 -18.77
C PRO A 90 2.35 3.18 -19.66
N LYS A 91 3.32 3.94 -19.13
CA LYS A 91 4.00 5.04 -19.84
C LYS A 91 5.19 4.58 -20.68
N GLY A 92 5.47 3.28 -20.75
CA GLY A 92 6.50 2.76 -21.66
C GLY A 92 7.17 1.46 -21.25
N GLY A 93 6.70 0.77 -20.20
CA GLY A 93 7.25 -0.52 -19.78
C GLY A 93 8.73 -0.48 -19.42
N ASP A 94 9.23 0.65 -18.89
CA ASP A 94 10.65 0.80 -18.59
C ASP A 94 11.03 -0.03 -17.36
N ILE A 95 11.61 -1.19 -17.62
CA ILE A 95 12.12 -2.13 -16.61
C ILE A 95 13.11 -1.45 -15.66
N ARG A 96 13.96 -0.53 -16.13
CA ARG A 96 14.93 0.16 -15.26
C ARG A 96 14.23 1.06 -14.27
N LYS A 97 13.19 1.77 -14.72
CA LYS A 97 12.35 2.61 -13.86
C LYS A 97 11.58 1.77 -12.84
N LEU A 98 11.07 0.61 -13.24
CA LEU A 98 10.44 -0.35 -12.33
C LEU A 98 11.42 -0.82 -11.25
N PHE A 99 12.61 -1.28 -11.63
CA PHE A 99 13.62 -1.66 -10.64
C PHE A 99 14.06 -0.50 -9.75
N ALA A 100 14.17 0.72 -10.29
CA ALA A 100 14.47 1.91 -9.49
C ALA A 100 13.37 2.18 -8.44
N TYR A 101 12.10 1.92 -8.78
CA TYR A 101 10.98 2.02 -7.84
C TYR A 101 11.01 0.94 -6.75
N LEU A 102 11.25 -0.32 -7.14
CA LEU A 102 11.29 -1.48 -6.25
C LEU A 102 12.50 -1.45 -5.30
N LEU A 103 13.64 -1.01 -5.80
CA LEU A 103 14.92 -0.97 -5.08
C LEU A 103 15.24 0.42 -4.55
N ALA A 104 14.27 1.34 -4.54
CA ALA A 104 14.50 2.71 -4.09
C ALA A 104 15.15 2.73 -2.70
N ASN A 105 16.07 3.68 -2.52
CA ASN A 105 16.78 3.83 -1.25
C ASN A 105 15.81 4.03 -0.08
N PRO A 106 16.16 3.56 1.13
CA PRO A 106 15.38 3.85 2.32
C PRO A 106 15.24 5.36 2.54
N LYS A 107 14.03 5.80 2.91
CA LYS A 107 13.70 7.21 3.14
C LYS A 107 13.23 7.44 4.57
N PRO A 108 13.50 8.60 5.18
CA PRO A 108 12.87 8.96 6.44
C PRO A 108 11.36 9.10 6.25
N VAL A 109 10.60 8.84 7.31
CA VAL A 109 9.14 9.03 7.31
C VAL A 109 8.79 10.51 7.38
N ALA A 110 7.62 10.90 6.85
CA ALA A 110 7.16 12.28 6.91
C ALA A 110 6.31 12.49 8.17
N GLY A 111 6.64 13.50 8.98
CA GLY A 111 5.99 13.72 10.26
C GLY A 111 6.62 12.89 11.39
N ARG A 112 6.31 13.26 12.64
CA ARG A 112 6.91 12.63 13.82
C ARG A 112 6.10 11.40 14.23
N PRO A 113 6.74 10.22 14.43
CA PRO A 113 6.06 9.07 15.01
C PRO A 113 5.35 9.40 16.34
N PRO A 114 4.16 8.83 16.62
CA PRO A 114 3.45 7.82 15.80
C PRO A 114 2.56 8.43 14.69
N GLU A 115 2.45 9.75 14.61
CA GLU A 115 1.68 10.49 13.58
C GLU A 115 2.52 10.77 12.34
N SER A 116 3.12 9.72 11.78
CA SER A 116 3.90 9.83 10.56
C SER A 116 3.33 8.98 9.42
N VAL A 117 3.63 9.43 8.21
CA VAL A 117 3.14 8.82 6.97
C VAL A 117 4.30 8.37 6.10
N CYS A 118 4.02 7.44 5.19
CA CYS A 118 4.97 7.04 4.17
C CYS A 118 5.32 8.22 3.25
N PRO A 119 6.61 8.53 3.01
CA PRO A 119 7.01 9.64 2.14
C PRO A 119 6.75 9.37 0.65
N ARG A 120 6.27 8.17 0.29
CA ARG A 120 5.98 7.78 -1.10
C ARG A 120 4.48 7.76 -1.39
N CYS A 121 3.68 7.10 -0.55
CA CYS A 121 2.25 6.94 -0.77
C CYS A 121 1.38 7.71 0.22
N GLU A 122 2.00 8.44 1.16
CA GLU A 122 1.31 9.26 2.18
C GLU A 122 0.38 8.44 3.10
N THR A 123 0.40 7.10 3.03
CA THR A 123 -0.36 6.25 3.95
C THR A 123 0.21 6.34 5.37
N PRO A 124 -0.63 6.50 6.40
CA PRO A 124 -0.20 6.45 7.79
C PRO A 124 0.49 5.12 8.14
N ILE A 125 1.50 5.18 8.99
CA ILE A 125 2.35 4.01 9.29
C ILE A 125 1.74 3.11 10.38
N TRP A 126 1.19 3.71 11.43
CA TRP A 126 0.58 3.00 12.56
C TRP A 126 -0.91 3.24 12.70
N GLN A 127 -1.43 4.29 12.07
CA GLN A 127 -2.84 4.63 12.15
C GLN A 127 -3.64 3.91 11.07
N GLN A 128 -4.75 3.29 11.48
CA GLN A 128 -5.77 2.75 10.60
C GLN A 128 -7.09 3.48 10.80
N ALA A 129 -8.05 3.17 9.94
CA ALA A 129 -9.31 3.87 9.98
C ALA A 129 -10.11 3.63 11.26
N GLY A 130 -10.65 4.71 11.83
CA GLY A 130 -11.36 4.68 13.11
C GLY A 130 -10.50 4.44 14.36
N MET A 131 -9.17 4.35 14.25
CA MET A 131 -8.30 4.20 15.43
C MET A 131 -8.30 5.48 16.27
N ARG A 132 -8.55 5.32 17.58
CA ARG A 132 -8.35 6.35 18.59
C ARG A 132 -6.87 6.46 18.95
N ARG A 133 -6.51 7.57 19.60
CA ARG A 133 -5.11 7.86 19.96
C ARG A 133 -4.42 6.72 20.71
N MET A 134 -5.10 6.13 21.69
CA MET A 134 -4.55 5.01 22.48
C MET A 134 -4.22 3.78 21.62
N GLU A 135 -4.99 3.53 20.57
CA GLU A 135 -4.78 2.40 19.65
C GLU A 135 -3.58 2.64 18.73
N ILE A 136 -3.40 3.90 18.29
CA ILE A 136 -2.22 4.33 17.53
C ILE A 136 -0.96 4.19 18.39
N ASP A 137 -0.99 4.65 19.64
CA ASP A 137 0.14 4.53 20.56
C ASP A 137 0.47 3.05 20.85
N ALA A 138 -0.54 2.20 21.05
CA ALA A 138 -0.34 0.76 21.22
C ALA A 138 0.27 0.10 19.98
N ALA A 139 -0.17 0.45 18.78
CA ALA A 139 0.39 -0.04 17.53
C ALA A 139 1.86 0.39 17.36
N TYR A 140 2.19 1.63 17.75
CA TYR A 140 3.57 2.10 17.79
C TYR A 140 4.44 1.31 18.76
N GLN A 141 3.95 1.03 19.98
CA GLN A 141 4.70 0.22 20.95
C GLN A 141 4.89 -1.23 20.49
N ALA A 142 3.91 -1.81 19.79
CA ALA A 142 3.99 -3.17 19.25
C ALA A 142 5.00 -3.29 18.10
N ARG A 143 5.13 -2.25 17.27
CA ARG A 143 6.07 -2.21 16.12
C ARG A 143 6.74 -0.83 16.01
N PRO A 144 7.69 -0.50 16.89
CA PRO A 144 8.29 0.84 16.95
C PRO A 144 9.24 1.12 15.77
N LEU A 145 9.68 0.07 15.07
CA LEU A 145 10.69 0.13 14.01
C LEU A 145 10.19 -0.57 12.74
N PRO A 146 9.15 -0.05 12.06
CA PRO A 146 8.76 -0.59 10.77
C PRO A 146 9.93 -0.43 9.79
N VAL A 147 10.21 -1.48 9.02
CA VAL A 147 11.31 -1.49 8.04
C VAL A 147 10.88 -1.04 6.64
N TYR A 148 9.60 -1.19 6.30
CA TYR A 148 9.01 -0.68 5.06
C TYR A 148 7.51 -0.42 5.20
N CYS A 149 6.97 0.36 4.27
CA CYS A 149 5.54 0.64 4.14
C CYS A 149 4.80 -0.59 3.62
N LEU A 150 3.83 -1.09 4.39
CA LEU A 150 3.00 -2.25 4.01
C LEU A 150 2.01 -1.95 2.86
N THR A 151 1.86 -0.69 2.47
CA THR A 151 1.03 -0.28 1.33
C THR A 151 1.83 -0.24 0.04
N CYS A 152 3.01 0.41 0.02
CA CYS A 152 3.73 0.70 -1.22
C CYS A 152 5.14 0.10 -1.33
N GLY A 153 5.60 -0.60 -0.30
CA GLY A 153 6.94 -1.20 -0.28
C GLY A 153 8.10 -0.22 -0.08
N GLN A 154 7.86 1.07 0.15
CA GLN A 154 8.94 2.02 0.45
C GLN A 154 9.66 1.63 1.73
N ARG A 155 10.97 1.36 1.64
CA ARG A 155 11.84 1.10 2.80
C ARG A 155 12.06 2.35 3.62
N PHE A 156 12.16 2.21 4.93
CA PHE A 156 12.39 3.32 5.85
C PHE A 156 13.84 3.39 6.31
N LYS A 157 14.36 4.61 6.41
CA LYS A 157 15.69 4.88 6.97
C LYS A 157 15.61 4.80 8.49
N HIS A 158 16.63 4.24 9.12
CA HIS A 158 16.80 4.25 10.58
C HIS A 158 18.07 5.02 10.96
N GLU A 159 18.00 5.73 12.07
CA GLU A 159 19.10 6.49 12.67
C GLU A 159 19.15 6.16 14.16
N THR A 160 20.32 5.75 14.67
CA THR A 160 20.52 5.46 16.10
C THR A 160 19.50 4.49 16.71
N GLY A 161 19.09 3.47 15.96
CA GLY A 161 18.10 2.47 16.42
C GLY A 161 16.66 2.99 16.48
N ARG A 162 16.36 4.12 15.84
CA ARG A 162 15.01 4.68 15.68
C ARG A 162 14.70 4.90 14.21
N ILE A 163 13.42 4.88 13.86
CA ILE A 163 13.00 5.30 12.52
C ILE A 163 13.33 6.79 12.33
N ALA A 164 14.06 7.09 11.26
CA ALA A 164 14.38 8.46 10.90
C ALA A 164 13.10 9.14 10.39
N TYR A 165 12.88 10.39 10.80
CA TYR A 165 11.75 11.18 10.34
C TYR A 165 12.21 12.56 9.89
N GLN A 166 11.47 13.12 8.94
CA GLN A 166 11.60 14.52 8.54
C GLN A 166 10.46 15.30 9.17
N ALA A 167 10.82 16.29 9.97
CA ALA A 167 9.85 17.26 10.48
C ALA A 167 9.27 18.04 9.30
N THR A 168 7.96 18.26 9.31
CA THR A 168 7.26 19.04 8.29
C THR A 168 7.86 20.43 8.22
N SER A 169 8.40 20.78 7.06
CA SER A 169 9.09 22.06 6.85
C SER A 169 8.17 23.14 6.26
N SER A 170 6.98 22.75 5.79
CA SER A 170 6.01 23.66 5.17
C SER A 170 4.57 23.38 5.60
N ALA A 171 3.74 24.44 5.64
CA ALA A 171 2.32 24.33 5.95
C ALA A 171 1.56 23.40 4.98
N ARG A 172 1.97 23.37 3.71
CA ARG A 172 1.40 22.47 2.69
C ARG A 172 1.70 21.00 2.97
N GLU A 173 2.88 20.71 3.50
CA GLU A 173 3.27 19.36 3.89
C GLU A 173 2.54 18.93 5.16
N ALA A 174 2.48 19.81 6.17
CA ALA A 174 1.71 19.58 7.39
C ALA A 174 0.23 19.31 7.09
N HIS A 175 -0.40 20.10 6.22
CA HIS A 175 -1.79 19.89 5.82
C HIS A 175 -2.00 18.55 5.09
N ARG A 176 -1.05 18.12 4.25
CA ARG A 176 -1.13 16.82 3.58
C ARG A 176 -1.04 15.66 4.56
N ILE A 177 -0.12 15.73 5.52
CA ILE A 177 -0.01 14.72 6.58
C ILE A 177 -1.28 14.69 7.42
N ALA A 178 -1.77 15.85 7.86
CA ALA A 178 -3.02 15.95 8.61
C ALA A 178 -4.18 15.32 7.85
N LYS A 179 -4.36 15.66 6.56
CA LYS A 179 -5.40 15.07 5.71
C LYS A 179 -5.28 13.55 5.58
N ALA A 180 -4.06 13.02 5.44
CA ALA A 180 -3.85 11.58 5.36
C ALA A 180 -4.21 10.86 6.68
N LEU A 181 -3.87 11.47 7.81
CA LEU A 181 -4.25 10.98 9.14
C LEU A 181 -5.78 11.12 9.38
N GLU A 182 -6.40 12.19 8.89
CA GLU A 182 -7.85 12.42 8.95
C GLU A 182 -8.63 11.39 8.13
N LEU A 183 -8.21 11.14 6.88
CA LEU A 183 -8.80 10.13 6.00
C LEU A 183 -8.75 8.75 6.62
N ALA A 184 -7.66 8.43 7.33
CA ALA A 184 -7.65 7.27 8.19
C ALA A 184 -8.70 7.43 9.31
N SER A 185 -8.62 8.43 10.19
CA SER A 185 -9.52 8.56 11.35
C SER A 185 -11.03 8.79 11.08
N SER A 186 -11.51 8.75 9.83
CA SER A 186 -12.89 9.06 9.46
C SER A 186 -13.90 8.34 10.37
N GLN A 187 -14.48 9.13 11.28
CA GLN A 187 -15.48 8.72 12.25
C GLN A 187 -16.78 8.36 11.51
N PRO A 188 -17.58 7.40 11.99
CA PRO A 188 -18.98 7.38 11.64
C PRO A 188 -19.65 8.65 12.18
N THR A 189 -20.25 9.44 11.30
CA THR A 189 -21.11 10.56 11.68
C THR A 189 -22.27 10.01 12.51
N LEU A 190 -22.46 10.53 13.73
CA LEU A 190 -23.71 10.35 14.46
C LEU A 190 -24.84 10.95 13.61
N GLN A 191 -25.68 10.12 13.02
CA GLN A 191 -27.03 10.56 12.67
C GLN A 191 -27.85 10.48 13.95
N GLU A 192 -28.11 11.63 14.57
CA GLU A 192 -29.28 11.78 15.44
C GLU A 192 -30.50 11.48 14.57
N SER A 193 -31.09 10.30 14.74
CA SER A 193 -32.48 10.11 14.37
C SER A 193 -33.30 10.54 15.59
N GLU A 194 -33.73 11.80 15.59
CA GLU A 194 -34.99 12.15 16.23
C GLU A 194 -36.08 11.34 15.51
N LEU A 195 -36.44 10.19 16.09
CA LEU A 195 -37.72 9.56 15.81
C LEU A 195 -38.61 9.82 17.01
N ALA A 196 -39.37 10.90 16.86
CA ALA A 196 -40.63 11.10 17.54
C ALA A 196 -41.56 9.88 17.34
N ALA A 197 -42.43 9.72 18.35
CA ALA A 197 -43.66 8.92 18.37
C ALA A 197 -43.52 7.40 18.61
N VAL A 198 -43.76 7.01 19.87
CA VAL A 198 -45.01 6.30 20.23
C VAL A 198 -45.64 7.00 21.43
#